data_AF-A0A259PDW0-F1
#
_entry.id   AF-A0A259PDW0-F1
#
_cell.length_a   1.000
_cell.length_b   1.000
_cell.length_c   1.000
_cell.angle_alpha   90.00
_cell.angle_beta   90.00
_cell.angle_gamma   90.00
#
_symmetry.space_group_name_H-M   'P 1'
#
loop_
_entity.id
_entity.type
_entity.pdbx_description
1 polymer ?
#
loop_
_entity_poly.entity_id
_entity_poly.type
_entity_poly.pdbx_seq_one_letter_code
_entity_poly.pdbx_strand_id
1 'polypeptide(L)'
;SVIASRKRCRLGRTSLFRAGRLLVRTKDHSYVQELVDAGTLSETMARNHPMSNVLTSSLGTAEDPPFVSDSMPLKAGDVVLLCSDGLWHYFVDTELGSALDRLEPRESCEFLIAKARQRAVGRGDNLSLAVLKLGRSEARAAAAPHGIRP
;
A
#
# COMPACT_ATOMS: atom_id res chain seq x y z
N SER A 1 3.66 -12.61 12.63
CA SER A 1 3.40 -11.17 12.80
C SER A 1 4.18 -10.43 11.73
N VAL A 2 3.51 -9.88 10.70
CA VAL A 2 4.21 -9.02 9.74
C VAL A 2 4.39 -7.68 10.41
N ILE A 3 5.61 -7.44 10.89
CA ILE A 3 6.05 -6.13 11.38
C ILE A 3 6.42 -5.34 10.11
N ALA A 4 5.63 -4.33 9.77
CA ALA A 4 6.03 -3.35 8.76
C ALA A 4 7.16 -2.50 9.36
N SER A 5 8.40 -3.00 9.27
CA SER A 5 9.58 -2.35 9.85
C SER A 5 10.25 -1.45 8.81
N ARG A 6 10.61 -0.24 9.27
CA ARG A 6 11.47 0.77 8.62
C ARG A 6 11.07 1.17 7.19
N LYS A 7 10.22 2.19 7.06
CA LYS A 7 10.01 2.91 5.80
C LYS A 7 11.14 3.92 5.57
N ARG A 8 12.16 3.51 4.82
CA ARG A 8 12.96 4.40 3.97
C ARG A 8 12.66 4.01 2.53
N CYS A 9 11.58 4.53 1.94
CA CYS A 9 11.37 4.51 0.49
C CYS A 9 10.15 5.36 0.14
N ARG A 10 10.18 6.00 -1.04
CA ARG A 10 9.09 6.80 -1.67
C ARG A 10 7.80 6.00 -1.98
N LEU A 11 7.47 4.99 -1.17
CA LEU A 11 6.19 4.30 -1.19
C LEU A 11 5.25 5.04 -0.25
N GLY A 12 4.63 6.11 -0.77
CA GLY A 12 3.79 7.03 -0.01
C GLY A 12 2.69 6.31 0.78
N ARG A 13 2.08 5.28 0.20
CA ARG A 13 0.85 4.72 0.75
C ARG A 13 0.86 3.20 0.90
N THR A 14 0.27 2.70 1.98
CA THR A 14 0.04 1.27 2.24
C THR A 14 -1.45 1.02 2.42
N SER A 15 -2.00 0.04 1.72
CA SER A 15 -3.43 -0.32 1.75
C SER A 15 -3.61 -1.82 2.00
N LEU A 16 -4.58 -2.19 2.83
CA LEU A 16 -4.99 -3.58 3.07
C LEU A 16 -6.33 -3.84 2.38
N PHE A 17 -6.37 -4.90 1.57
CA PHE A 17 -7.57 -5.41 0.93
C PHE A 17 -7.93 -6.80 1.44
N ARG A 18 -9.22 -7.09 1.52
CA ARG A 18 -9.78 -8.42 1.82
C ARG A 18 -11.00 -8.67 0.95
N ALA A 19 -11.01 -9.79 0.22
CA ALA A 19 -12.09 -10.15 -0.71
C ALA A 19 -12.47 -8.99 -1.64
N GLY A 20 -11.45 -8.35 -2.22
CA GLY A 20 -11.59 -7.18 -3.10
C GLY A 20 -12.07 -5.88 -2.46
N ARG A 21 -12.16 -5.79 -1.12
CA ARG A 21 -12.57 -4.57 -0.40
C ARG A 21 -11.41 -3.93 0.34
N LEU A 22 -11.27 -2.62 0.23
CA LEU A 22 -10.31 -1.84 1.03
C LEU A 22 -10.76 -1.83 2.50
N LEU A 23 -9.90 -2.32 3.40
CA LEU A 23 -10.14 -2.30 4.85
C LEU A 23 -9.45 -1.12 5.52
N VAL A 24 -8.18 -0.91 5.19
CA VAL A 24 -7.35 0.13 5.83
C VAL A 24 -6.44 0.73 4.79
N ARG A 25 -6.18 2.02 4.92
CA ARG A 25 -5.20 2.77 4.14
C ARG A 25 -4.44 3.70 5.08
N THR A 26 -3.11 3.73 4.95
CA THR A 26 -2.30 4.72 5.67
C THR A 26 -2.62 6.11 5.15
N LYS A 27 -2.76 7.07 6.05
CA LYS A 27 -2.81 8.49 5.69
C LYS A 27 -1.40 8.96 5.32
N ASP A 28 -1.30 9.83 4.32
CA ASP A 28 -0.05 10.47 3.97
C ASP A 28 0.20 11.64 4.94
N HIS A 29 1.42 11.81 5.45
CA HIS A 29 1.81 13.02 6.18
C HIS A 29 2.16 14.11 5.17
N SER A 30 1.14 14.64 4.50
CA SER A 30 1.24 15.79 3.60
C SER A 30 0.66 17.03 4.26
N TYR A 31 1.15 18.19 3.86
CA TYR A 31 0.67 19.49 4.33
C TYR A 31 -0.84 19.63 4.14
N VAL A 32 -1.34 19.11 3.04
CA VAL A 32 -2.77 19.11 2.73
C VAL A 32 -3.55 18.16 3.63
N GLN A 33 -2.97 17.02 4.01
CA GLN A 33 -3.61 16.12 4.98
C GLN A 33 -3.69 16.76 6.37
N GLU A 34 -2.68 17.51 6.80
CA GLU A 34 -2.73 18.29 8.05
C GLU A 34 -3.84 19.35 7.99
N LEU A 35 -4.02 20.02 6.85
CA LEU A 35 -5.11 20.98 6.66
C LEU A 35 -6.50 20.32 6.66
N VAL A 36 -6.61 19.07 6.18
CA VAL A 36 -7.85 18.28 6.27
C VAL A 36 -8.11 17.85 7.71
N ASP A 37 -7.10 17.33 8.39
CA ASP A 37 -7.23 16.88 9.78
C ASP A 37 -7.52 18.07 10.73
N ALA A 38 -7.07 19.28 10.40
CA ALA A 38 -7.42 20.53 11.08
C ALA A 38 -8.82 21.07 10.73
N GLY A 39 -9.54 20.45 9.79
CA GLY A 39 -10.88 20.87 9.35
C GLY A 39 -10.90 22.09 8.42
N THR A 40 -9.73 22.62 8.04
CA THR A 40 -9.58 23.80 7.17
C THR A 40 -9.83 23.46 5.69
N LEU A 41 -9.68 22.19 5.31
CA LEU A 41 -9.85 21.73 3.93
C LEU A 41 -10.71 20.46 3.87
N SER A 42 -11.59 20.35 2.87
CA SER A 42 -12.33 19.11 2.60
C SER A 42 -11.46 18.10 1.84
N GLU A 43 -11.65 16.79 2.08
CA GLU A 43 -10.96 15.70 1.35
C GLU A 43 -11.06 15.84 -0.18
N THR A 44 -12.15 16.41 -0.68
CA THR A 44 -12.35 16.60 -2.13
C THR A 44 -11.48 17.72 -2.67
N MET A 45 -11.30 18.81 -1.89
CA MET A 45 -10.42 19.92 -2.23
C MET A 45 -8.95 19.54 -2.07
N ALA A 46 -8.64 18.67 -1.10
CA ALA A 46 -7.30 18.16 -0.85
C ALA A 46 -6.68 17.47 -2.07
N ARG A 47 -7.48 16.69 -2.80
CA ARG A 47 -7.02 15.94 -3.98
C ARG A 47 -6.54 16.83 -5.14
N ASN A 48 -7.08 18.05 -5.24
CA ASN A 48 -6.79 18.98 -6.33
C ASN A 48 -5.92 20.17 -5.88
N HIS A 49 -5.44 20.17 -4.63
CA HIS A 49 -4.68 21.28 -4.09
C HIS A 49 -3.27 21.34 -4.70
N PRO A 50 -2.75 22.52 -5.11
CA PRO A 50 -1.43 22.63 -5.75
C PRO A 50 -0.26 22.14 -4.87
N MET A 51 -0.47 22.09 -3.55
CA MET A 51 0.50 21.58 -2.57
C MET A 51 0.20 20.13 -2.12
N SER A 52 -0.65 19.37 -2.84
CA SER A 52 -1.02 17.98 -2.46
C SER A 52 0.18 17.05 -2.32
N ASN A 53 1.27 17.36 -3.02
CA ASN A 53 2.49 16.55 -3.05
C ASN A 53 3.56 17.06 -2.06
N VAL A 54 3.26 18.12 -1.29
CA VAL A 54 4.20 18.64 -0.29
C VAL A 54 4.08 17.80 0.97
N LEU A 55 5.12 16.98 1.21
CA LEU A 55 5.27 16.16 2.40
C LEU A 55 5.75 17.03 3.55
N THR A 56 5.09 16.95 4.70
CA THR A 56 5.51 17.65 5.94
C THR A 56 6.52 16.85 6.75
N SER A 57 6.78 15.62 6.34
CA SER A 57 7.66 14.68 7.03
C SER A 57 8.46 13.88 6.01
N SER A 58 9.78 14.03 6.02
CA SER A 58 10.70 13.31 5.14
C SER A 58 11.97 12.94 5.90
N LEU A 59 12.63 11.84 5.53
CA LEU A 59 13.85 11.42 6.22
C LEU A 59 15.00 12.36 5.81
N GLY A 60 15.62 13.05 6.77
CA GLY A 60 16.72 14.01 6.52
C GLY A 60 16.37 15.48 6.79
N THR A 61 15.15 15.78 7.25
CA THR A 61 14.84 17.05 7.92
C THR A 61 15.38 17.07 9.35
N ALA A 62 15.41 18.25 9.99
CA ALA A 62 15.97 18.41 11.35
C ALA A 62 15.31 17.51 12.41
N GLU A 63 14.07 17.08 12.15
CA GLU A 63 13.35 16.09 12.95
C GLU A 63 13.01 14.86 12.08
N ASP A 64 13.22 13.68 12.65
CA ASP A 64 12.81 12.41 12.05
C ASP A 64 11.27 12.31 12.08
N PRO A 65 10.65 11.76 11.02
CA PRO A 65 9.21 11.62 10.96
C PRO A 65 8.70 10.68 12.07
N PRO A 66 7.52 10.95 12.66
CA PRO A 66 6.96 10.13 13.72
C PRO A 66 6.73 8.69 13.24
N PHE A 67 7.13 7.72 14.06
CA PHE A 67 6.91 6.31 13.79
C PHE A 67 5.46 5.92 14.09
N VAL A 68 4.63 5.80 13.05
CA VAL A 68 3.27 5.27 13.18
C VAL A 68 3.31 3.75 13.04
N SER A 69 2.97 3.04 14.12
CA SER A 69 2.87 1.57 14.12
C SER A 69 1.47 1.14 14.52
N ASP A 70 0.63 0.92 13.51
CA ASP A 70 -0.64 0.22 13.68
C ASP A 70 -0.45 -1.26 13.38
N SER A 71 -0.62 -2.10 14.39
CA SER A 71 -0.62 -3.56 14.22
C SER A 71 -2.03 -4.06 13.94
N MET A 72 -2.26 -4.57 12.75
CA MET A 72 -3.54 -5.22 12.41
C MET A 72 -3.34 -6.71 12.14
N PRO A 73 -4.15 -7.61 12.72
CA PRO A 73 -4.04 -9.04 12.45
C PRO A 73 -4.44 -9.34 11.00
N LEU A 74 -3.46 -9.84 10.24
CA LEU A 74 -3.67 -10.28 8.87
C LEU A 74 -4.24 -11.70 8.84
N LYS A 75 -5.16 -11.96 7.91
CA LYS A 75 -5.80 -13.24 7.66
C LYS A 75 -5.35 -13.81 6.31
N ALA A 76 -5.46 -15.12 6.15
CA ALA A 76 -5.26 -15.73 4.85
C ALA A 76 -6.27 -15.19 3.84
N GLY A 77 -5.81 -14.87 2.63
CA GLY A 77 -6.58 -14.18 1.60
C GLY A 77 -6.48 -12.65 1.66
N ASP A 78 -5.79 -12.09 2.65
CA ASP A 78 -5.52 -10.65 2.69
C ASP A 78 -4.46 -10.26 1.66
N VAL A 79 -4.64 -9.07 1.08
CA VAL A 79 -3.71 -8.48 0.12
C VAL A 79 -3.24 -7.12 0.61
N VAL A 80 -1.94 -6.95 0.76
CA VAL A 80 -1.31 -5.66 1.08
C VAL A 80 -0.76 -5.06 -0.21
N LEU A 81 -1.17 -3.83 -0.51
CA LEU A 81 -0.62 -3.02 -1.59
C LEU A 81 0.21 -1.89 -0.98
N LEU A 82 1.47 -1.80 -1.35
CA LEU A 82 2.31 -0.62 -1.16
C LEU A 82 2.46 0.08 -2.50
N CYS A 83 2.25 1.38 -2.56
CA CYS A 83 2.42 2.13 -3.80
C CYS A 83 2.90 3.56 -3.59
N SER A 84 3.53 4.13 -4.63
CA SER A 84 3.74 5.57 -4.76
C SER A 84 2.46 6.27 -5.26
N ASP A 85 2.47 7.60 -5.16
CA ASP A 85 1.51 8.53 -5.76
C ASP A 85 1.30 8.33 -7.26
N GLY A 86 2.36 7.99 -7.99
CA GLY A 86 2.28 7.61 -9.40
C GLY A 86 1.31 6.46 -9.74
N LEU A 87 0.76 5.73 -8.74
CA LEU A 87 -0.26 4.71 -8.96
C LEU A 87 -1.67 5.18 -8.56
N TRP A 88 -1.88 5.57 -7.30
CA TRP A 88 -3.23 5.61 -6.72
C TRP A 88 -4.12 6.73 -7.26
N HIS A 89 -3.56 7.80 -7.83
CA HIS A 89 -4.36 8.87 -8.47
C HIS A 89 -5.17 8.36 -9.67
N TYR A 90 -4.75 7.26 -10.28
CA TYR A 90 -5.38 6.74 -11.49
C TYR A 90 -6.46 5.71 -11.24
N PHE A 91 -6.69 5.25 -10.01
CA PHE A 91 -7.61 4.13 -9.73
C PHE A 91 -8.60 4.46 -8.61
N VAL A 92 -9.78 3.87 -8.72
CA VAL A 92 -10.74 3.81 -7.61
C VAL A 92 -10.50 2.55 -6.77
N ASP A 93 -10.87 2.60 -5.49
CA ASP A 93 -10.59 1.52 -4.53
C ASP A 93 -11.22 0.18 -4.93
N THR A 94 -12.40 0.22 -5.56
CA THR A 94 -13.09 -0.97 -6.07
C THR A 94 -12.35 -1.64 -7.22
N GLU A 95 -11.71 -0.85 -8.08
CA GLU A 95 -10.92 -1.36 -9.22
C GLU A 95 -9.61 -1.99 -8.72
N LEU A 96 -8.91 -1.31 -7.80
CA LEU A 96 -7.72 -1.86 -7.14
C LEU A 96 -8.06 -3.17 -6.44
N GLY A 97 -9.14 -3.16 -5.64
CA GLY A 97 -9.59 -4.35 -4.92
C GLY A 97 -9.92 -5.50 -5.86
N SER A 98 -10.65 -5.26 -6.94
CA SER A 98 -10.98 -6.32 -7.91
C SER A 98 -9.76 -6.88 -8.63
N ALA A 99 -8.77 -6.05 -8.98
CA ALA A 99 -7.54 -6.51 -9.62
C ALA A 99 -6.72 -7.39 -8.66
N LEU A 100 -6.54 -6.93 -7.43
CA LEU A 100 -5.77 -7.60 -6.39
C LEU A 100 -6.39 -8.92 -5.92
N ASP A 101 -7.72 -9.03 -5.98
CA ASP A 101 -8.45 -10.24 -5.57
C ASP A 101 -8.39 -11.34 -6.63
N ARG A 102 -8.56 -10.96 -7.91
CA ARG A 102 -8.73 -11.91 -9.03
C ARG A 102 -7.43 -12.39 -9.65
N LEU A 103 -6.37 -11.60 -9.57
CA LEU A 103 -5.11 -11.88 -10.24
C LEU A 103 -4.06 -12.39 -9.24
N GLU A 104 -3.04 -13.09 -9.74
CA GLU A 104 -1.87 -13.38 -8.93
C GLU A 104 -1.04 -12.10 -8.70
N PRO A 105 -0.19 -12.04 -7.65
CA PRO A 105 0.50 -10.80 -7.28
C PRO A 105 1.30 -10.18 -8.43
N ARG A 106 1.97 -11.02 -9.24
CA ARG A 106 2.74 -10.56 -10.40
C ARG A 106 1.83 -9.97 -11.49
N GLU A 107 0.79 -10.70 -11.86
CA GLU A 107 -0.19 -10.27 -12.88
C GLU A 107 -0.92 -9.00 -12.45
N SER A 108 -1.25 -8.90 -11.16
CA SER A 108 -1.81 -7.69 -10.54
C SER A 108 -0.88 -6.49 -10.76
N CYS A 109 0.42 -6.66 -10.47
CA CYS A 109 1.40 -5.60 -10.67
C CYS A 109 1.50 -5.18 -12.15
N GLU A 110 1.63 -6.13 -13.06
CA GLU A 110 1.75 -5.87 -14.50
C GLU A 110 0.50 -5.15 -15.03
N PHE A 111 -0.70 -5.62 -14.65
CA PHE A 111 -1.97 -5.00 -14.98
C PHE A 111 -2.07 -3.56 -14.48
N LEU A 112 -1.76 -3.33 -13.20
CA LEU A 112 -1.84 -2.00 -12.57
C LEU A 112 -0.83 -1.02 -13.20
N ILE A 113 0.39 -1.46 -13.50
CA ILE A 113 1.40 -0.64 -14.19
C ILE A 113 0.93 -0.25 -15.58
N ALA A 114 0.44 -1.22 -16.37
CA ALA A 114 -0.02 -0.96 -17.73
C ALA A 114 -1.18 0.04 -17.76
N LYS A 115 -2.17 -0.15 -16.86
CA LYS A 115 -3.33 0.75 -16.75
C LYS A 115 -2.95 2.15 -16.29
N ALA A 116 -2.05 2.26 -15.31
CA ALA A 116 -1.57 3.57 -14.86
C ALA A 116 -0.86 4.33 -15.98
N ARG A 117 0.05 3.66 -16.72
CA ARG A 117 0.74 4.25 -17.87
C ARG A 117 -0.22 4.70 -18.97
N GLN A 118 -1.25 3.90 -19.26
CA GLN A 118 -2.28 4.26 -20.23
C GLN A 118 -3.04 5.52 -19.79
N ARG A 119 -3.43 5.60 -18.52
CA ARG A 119 -4.18 6.73 -17.95
C ARG A 119 -3.35 7.99 -17.77
N ALA A 120 -2.04 7.85 -17.62
CA ALA A 120 -1.14 8.98 -17.45
C ALA A 120 -0.97 9.82 -18.73
N VAL A 121 -1.27 9.28 -19.92
CA VAL A 121 -1.16 9.97 -21.22
C VAL A 121 0.19 10.71 -21.37
N GLY A 122 1.28 10.06 -20.96
CA GLY A 122 2.64 10.62 -21.04
C GLY A 122 3.00 11.68 -19.99
N ARG A 123 2.12 11.97 -19.03
CA ARG A 123 2.35 12.92 -17.92
C ARG A 123 2.43 12.24 -16.55
N GLY A 124 2.81 10.97 -16.52
CA GLY A 124 2.88 10.18 -15.29
C GLY A 124 4.14 10.46 -14.48
N ASP A 125 4.02 10.38 -13.16
CA ASP A 125 5.17 10.40 -12.25
C ASP A 125 5.80 8.99 -12.14
N ASN A 126 6.90 8.91 -11.39
CA ASN A 126 7.54 7.68 -10.99
C ASN A 126 6.54 6.75 -10.28
N LEU A 127 6.31 5.61 -10.89
CA LEU A 127 5.40 4.60 -10.38
C LEU A 127 6.20 3.45 -9.77
N SER A 128 5.94 3.17 -8.49
CA SER A 128 6.47 2.00 -7.79
C SER A 128 5.34 1.36 -6.99
N LEU A 129 5.25 0.02 -7.03
CA LEU A 129 4.32 -0.72 -6.19
C LEU A 129 4.87 -2.08 -5.76
N ALA A 130 4.32 -2.61 -4.67
CA ALA A 130 4.54 -3.97 -4.20
C ALA A 130 3.21 -4.57 -3.74
N VAL A 131 2.92 -5.80 -4.15
CA VAL A 131 1.72 -6.55 -3.76
C VAL A 131 2.15 -7.77 -2.96
N LEU A 132 1.57 -7.92 -1.76
CA LEU A 132 1.77 -9.09 -0.91
C LEU A 132 0.42 -9.76 -0.68
N LYS A 133 0.25 -10.99 -1.18
CA LYS A 133 -0.94 -11.81 -0.96
C LYS A 133 -0.62 -12.86 0.08
N LEU A 134 -1.38 -12.88 1.17
CA LEU A 134 -1.20 -13.88 2.22
C LEU A 134 -1.92 -15.16 1.81
N GLY A 135 -1.14 -16.15 1.39
CA GLY A 135 -1.63 -17.51 1.24
C GLY A 135 -2.11 -18.08 2.58
N ARG A 136 -2.97 -19.11 2.52
CA ARG A 136 -3.12 -19.98 3.69
C ARG A 136 -1.75 -20.60 3.95
N SER A 137 -1.27 -20.50 5.19
CA SER A 137 -0.23 -21.39 5.65
C SER A 137 -0.79 -22.79 5.45
N GLU A 138 -0.25 -23.56 4.51
CA GLU A 138 -0.14 -24.98 4.78
C GLU A 138 0.75 -25.04 6.00
N ALA A 139 0.15 -25.23 7.18
CA ALA A 139 0.90 -25.60 8.35
C ALA A 139 1.81 -26.74 7.90
N ARG A 140 3.12 -26.60 8.10
CA ARG A 140 4.14 -27.59 7.77
C ARG A 140 3.69 -28.98 8.23
N ALA A 141 3.00 -29.69 7.35
CA ALA A 141 2.57 -31.06 7.53
C ALA A 141 3.71 -31.94 7.06
N ALA A 142 4.81 -31.93 7.83
CA ALA A 142 5.88 -32.90 7.73
C ALA A 142 6.77 -32.77 8.98
N ALA A 143 6.24 -33.26 10.10
CA ALA A 143 7.10 -33.92 11.07
C ALA A 143 7.22 -35.38 10.62
N ALA A 144 8.45 -35.82 10.35
CA ALA A 144 8.84 -37.21 10.54
C ALA A 144 10.23 -37.19 11.19
N PRO A 145 10.39 -37.62 12.46
CA PRO A 145 11.71 -37.89 12.98
C PRO A 145 12.29 -39.05 12.18
N HIS A 146 13.41 -38.82 11.48
CA HIS A 146 14.16 -39.90 10.85
C HIS A 146 14.74 -40.77 11.97
N GLY A 147 13.98 -41.80 12.34
CA GLY A 147 14.50 -42.91 13.12
C GLY A 147 15.39 -43.75 12.23
N ILE A 148 16.65 -43.92 12.63
CA ILE A 148 17.45 -45.07 12.22
C ILE A 148 17.74 -45.85 13.50
N ARG A 149 17.02 -46.96 13.65
CA ARG A 149 17.41 -48.14 14.45
C ARG A 149 18.17 -49.11 13.52
N PRO A 150 18.79 -50.18 14.03
CA PRO A 150 19.43 -50.40 15.33
C PRO A 150 20.97 -50.30 15.25
#